data_AF-A0A7V8EFD7-F1
#
_entry.id   AF-A0A7V8EFD7-F1
#
_cell.length_a   1.000
_cell.length_b   1.000
_cell.length_c   1.000
_cell.angle_alpha   90.00
_cell.angle_beta   90.00
_cell.angle_gamma   90.00
#
_symmetry.space_group_name_H-M   'P 1'
#
loop_
_entity.id
_entity.type
_entity.pdbx_description
1 polymer ?
#
loop_
_entity_poly.entity_id
_entity_poly.type
_entity_poly.pdbx_seq_one_letter_code
_entity_poly.pdbx_strand_id
1 'polypeptide(L)'
;MLTTDLLGPCPFAPSHCWSSQHRCFVARREQVQGQAAYVLGNNRLAAEWLKRPAIGLDRRIPCSLLADAQGYRQVCDYLMRIEYGVYC
;
A
#
# COMPACT_ATOMS: atom_id res chain seq x y z
N MET A 1 12.56 7.19 -31.57
CA MET A 1 11.52 7.58 -30.59
C MET A 1 11.94 7.01 -29.25
N LEU A 2 12.29 7.88 -28.29
CA LEU A 2 12.93 7.48 -27.04
C LEU A 2 11.99 6.62 -26.18
N THR A 3 12.43 5.40 -25.89
CA THR A 3 11.85 4.55 -24.84
C THR A 3 12.09 5.23 -23.51
N THR A 4 11.03 5.76 -22.90
CA THR A 4 11.07 6.29 -21.53
C THR A 4 11.30 5.12 -20.58
N ASP A 5 12.55 4.87 -20.23
CA ASP A 5 12.91 3.93 -19.17
C ASP A 5 12.38 4.52 -17.85
N LEU A 6 11.34 3.89 -17.29
CA LEU A 6 10.83 4.16 -15.94
C LEU A 6 11.90 3.72 -14.93
N LEU A 7 12.98 4.50 -14.81
CA LEU A 7 13.92 4.37 -13.73
C LEU A 7 13.13 4.55 -12.44
N GLY A 8 13.09 3.48 -11.63
CA GLY A 8 12.45 3.49 -10.33
C GLY A 8 12.96 4.63 -9.45
N PRO A 9 12.21 5.01 -8.40
CA PRO A 9 12.57 6.12 -7.54
C PRO A 9 14.01 6.01 -7.02
N CYS A 10 14.82 7.05 -7.27
CA CYS A 10 16.18 7.16 -6.77
C CYS A 10 16.17 7.09 -5.23
N PRO A 11 16.83 6.10 -4.61
CA PRO A 11 16.81 5.92 -3.15
C PRO A 11 17.52 7.03 -2.37
N PHE A 12 18.20 7.96 -3.06
CA PHE A 12 18.99 9.05 -2.47
C PHE A 12 18.38 10.44 -2.66
N ALA A 13 17.19 10.57 -3.26
CA ALA A 13 16.57 11.89 -3.41
C ALA A 13 16.12 12.40 -2.03
N PRO A 14 16.48 13.62 -1.62
CA PRO A 14 15.94 14.20 -0.40
C PRO A 14 14.41 14.29 -0.52
N SER A 15 13.71 14.04 0.57
CA SER A 15 12.23 14.02 0.66
C SER A 15 11.56 15.32 0.16
N HIS A 16 12.33 16.39 -0.04
CA HIS A 16 11.92 17.67 -0.59
C HIS A 16 11.70 17.69 -2.12
N CYS A 17 12.19 16.69 -2.87
CA CYS A 17 12.02 16.64 -4.33
C CYS A 17 10.69 16.01 -4.78
N TRP A 18 9.96 15.35 -3.88
CA TRP A 18 8.68 14.71 -4.19
C TRP A 18 7.50 15.59 -3.83
N SER A 19 6.44 15.51 -4.65
CA SER A 19 5.18 16.17 -4.33
C SER A 19 4.64 15.67 -2.99
N SER A 20 3.90 16.53 -2.29
CA SER A 20 3.24 16.17 -1.03
C SER A 20 2.39 14.91 -1.17
N GLN A 21 1.72 14.72 -2.32
CA GLN A 21 0.92 13.51 -2.58
C GLN A 21 1.78 12.24 -2.60
N HIS A 22 2.93 12.27 -3.28
CA HIS A 22 3.83 11.12 -3.35
C HIS A 22 4.41 10.79 -1.96
N ARG A 23 4.79 11.79 -1.19
CA ARG A 23 5.22 11.59 0.21
C ARG A 23 4.13 10.95 1.06
N CYS A 24 2.89 11.44 0.96
CA CYS A 24 1.75 10.84 1.67
C CYS A 24 1.48 9.40 1.22
N PHE A 25 1.63 9.10 -0.07
CA PHE A 25 1.49 7.74 -0.58
C PHE A 25 2.55 6.80 0.02
N VAL A 26 3.82 7.21 0.02
CA VAL A 26 4.92 6.40 0.58
C VAL A 26 4.68 6.12 2.06
N ALA A 27 4.35 7.14 2.85
CA ALA A 27 4.07 6.98 4.28
C ALA A 27 2.89 6.02 4.54
N ARG A 28 1.79 6.17 3.79
CA ARG A 28 0.63 5.26 3.89
C ARG A 28 0.99 3.83 3.53
N ARG A 29 1.79 3.63 2.47
CA ARG A 29 2.25 2.32 2.03
C ARG A 29 3.10 1.62 3.09
N GLU A 30 4.05 2.33 3.70
CA GLU A 30 4.89 1.79 4.77
C GLU A 30 4.05 1.37 5.98
N GLN A 31 3.10 2.22 6.39
CA GLN A 31 2.21 1.92 7.51
C GLN A 31 1.33 0.70 7.25
N VAL A 32 0.69 0.63 6.07
CA VAL A 32 -0.14 -0.53 5.68
C VAL A 32 0.72 -1.79 5.57
N GLN A 33 1.95 -1.69 5.07
CA GLN A 33 2.85 -2.84 5.01
C GLN A 33 3.17 -3.38 6.41
N GLY A 34 3.42 -2.52 7.40
CA GLY A 34 3.63 -2.90 8.79
C GLY A 34 2.40 -3.59 9.39
N GLN A 35 1.21 -2.99 9.22
CA GLN A 35 -0.04 -3.58 9.73
C GLN A 35 -0.34 -4.93 9.04
N ALA A 36 -0.19 -5.01 7.72
CA ALA A 36 -0.37 -6.27 6.99
C ALA A 36 0.66 -7.33 7.39
N ALA A 37 1.89 -6.94 7.73
CA ALA A 37 2.90 -7.88 8.21
C ALA A 37 2.53 -8.46 9.57
N TYR A 38 1.92 -7.66 10.45
CA TYR A 38 1.39 -8.13 11.71
C TYR A 38 0.21 -9.10 11.50
N VAL A 39 -0.78 -8.71 10.70
CA VAL A 39 -2.01 -9.48 10.48
C VAL A 39 -1.76 -10.77 9.67
N LEU A 40 -0.90 -10.72 8.64
CA LEU A 40 -0.62 -11.84 7.75
C LEU A 40 0.62 -12.66 8.19
N GLY A 41 1.31 -12.22 9.24
CA GLY A 41 2.37 -12.95 9.91
C GLY A 41 3.80 -12.68 9.43
N ASN A 42 4.02 -12.00 8.28
CA ASN A 42 5.36 -11.50 7.92
C ASN A 42 5.36 -10.43 6.81
N ASN A 43 6.50 -9.75 6.67
CA ASN A 43 6.75 -8.70 5.67
C ASN A 43 6.62 -9.17 4.21
N ARG A 44 6.99 -10.42 3.90
CA ARG A 44 6.92 -10.96 2.53
C ARG A 44 5.46 -11.15 2.11
N LEU A 45 4.64 -11.73 2.98
CA LEU A 45 3.20 -11.90 2.75
C LEU A 45 2.50 -10.55 2.64
N ALA A 46 2.85 -9.58 3.49
CA ALA A 46 2.34 -8.21 3.39
C ALA A 46 2.65 -7.56 2.04
N ALA A 47 3.90 -7.65 1.59
CA ALA A 47 4.34 -7.09 0.31
C ALA A 47 3.64 -7.76 -0.89
N GLU A 48 3.41 -9.07 -0.83
CA GLU A 48 2.67 -9.80 -1.86
C GLU A 48 1.18 -9.44 -1.84
N TRP A 49 0.56 -9.38 -0.66
CA TRP A 49 -0.84 -9.03 -0.50
C TRP A 49 -1.15 -7.63 -1.02
N LEU A 50 -0.28 -6.65 -0.75
CA LEU A 50 -0.43 -5.27 -1.27
C LEU A 50 -0.54 -5.19 -2.80
N LYS A 51 0.00 -6.17 -3.53
CA LYS A 51 0.05 -6.19 -5.00
C LYS A 51 -1.07 -7.04 -5.63
N ARG A 52 -1.83 -7.79 -4.83
CA ARG A 52 -2.86 -8.70 -5.32
C ARG A 52 -4.26 -8.15 -5.04
N PRO A 53 -5.24 -8.38 -5.94
CA PRO A 53 -6.65 -8.09 -5.67
C PRO A 53 -7.11 -8.71 -4.35
N ALA A 54 -7.75 -7.92 -3.50
CA ALA A 54 -8.36 -8.41 -2.25
C ALA A 54 -9.88 -8.43 -2.39
N ILE A 55 -10.50 -9.58 -2.07
CA ILE A 55 -11.95 -9.79 -2.29
C ILE A 55 -12.77 -8.76 -1.50
N GLY A 56 -12.50 -8.55 -0.21
CA GLY A 56 -13.23 -7.56 0.60
C GLY A 56 -12.84 -6.11 0.36
N LEU A 57 -12.06 -5.81 -0.69
CA LEU A 57 -11.80 -4.47 -1.20
C LEU A 57 -12.34 -4.30 -2.63
N ASP A 58 -13.46 -4.96 -2.94
CA ASP A 58 -14.09 -4.97 -4.27
C ASP A 58 -13.15 -5.51 -5.37
N ARG A 59 -12.27 -6.46 -5.02
CA ARG A 59 -11.21 -6.98 -5.89
C ARG A 59 -10.24 -5.89 -6.40
N ARG A 60 -10.15 -4.75 -5.73
CA ARG A 60 -9.13 -3.73 -6.03
C ARG A 60 -7.79 -4.13 -5.39
N ILE A 61 -6.71 -3.64 -5.99
CA ILE A 61 -5.35 -3.88 -5.50
C ILE A 61 -5.09 -2.91 -4.34
N PRO A 62 -4.74 -3.38 -3.12
CA PRO A 62 -4.59 -2.52 -1.95
C PRO A 62 -3.63 -1.35 -2.18
N CYS A 63 -2.49 -1.59 -2.85
CA CYS A 63 -1.50 -0.55 -3.15
C CYS A 63 -2.09 0.60 -3.99
N SER A 64 -3.02 0.32 -4.91
CA SER A 64 -3.67 1.35 -5.74
C SER A 64 -4.58 2.28 -4.94
N LEU A 65 -5.20 1.75 -3.86
CA LEU A 65 -6.10 2.51 -2.98
C LEU A 65 -5.33 3.47 -2.06
N LEU A 66 -4.01 3.30 -1.92
CA LEU A 66 -3.20 4.16 -1.06
C LEU A 66 -2.90 5.52 -1.70
N ALA A 67 -3.33 5.76 -2.94
CA ALA A 67 -3.20 7.06 -3.59
C ALA A 67 -3.99 8.15 -2.86
N ASP A 68 -5.18 7.83 -2.31
CA ASP A 68 -6.08 8.76 -1.63
C ASP A 68 -6.41 8.33 -0.19
N ALA A 69 -6.85 9.29 0.63
CA ALA A 69 -7.03 9.07 2.06
C ALA A 69 -8.23 8.17 2.41
N GLN A 70 -9.22 8.08 1.52
CA GLN A 70 -10.37 7.20 1.70
C GLN A 70 -9.96 5.75 1.43
N GLY A 71 -9.30 5.48 0.31
CA GLY A 71 -8.80 4.15 -0.02
C GLY A 71 -7.84 3.61 1.03
N TYR A 72 -6.95 4.45 1.58
CA TYR A 72 -6.11 4.07 2.71
C TYR A 72 -6.90 3.62 3.94
N ARG A 73 -7.95 4.35 4.34
CA ARG A 73 -8.81 3.96 5.47
C ARG A 73 -9.51 2.63 5.21
N GLN A 74 -10.05 2.43 4.00
CA GLN A 74 -10.67 1.16 3.61
C GLN A 74 -9.71 -0.03 3.78
N VAL A 75 -8.45 0.15 3.40
CA VAL A 75 -7.41 -0.89 3.53
C VAL A 75 -7.08 -1.18 5.00
N CYS A 76 -6.94 -0.15 5.84
CA CYS A 76 -6.71 -0.31 7.28
C CYS A 76 -7.88 -1.00 7.99
N ASP A 77 -9.11 -0.60 7.69
CA ASP A 77 -10.32 -1.22 8.25
C ASP A 77 -10.44 -2.68 7.82
N TYR A 78 -10.13 -2.98 6.56
CA TYR A 78 -10.11 -4.35 6.07
C TYR A 78 -9.08 -5.23 6.80
N LEU A 79 -7.85 -4.74 6.99
CA LEU A 79 -6.83 -5.46 7.76
C LEU A 79 -7.24 -5.67 9.23
N MET A 80 -7.86 -4.65 9.85
CA MET A 80 -8.40 -4.75 11.21
C MET A 80 -9.47 -5.85 11.29
N ARG A 81 -10.37 -5.96 10.30
CA ARG A 81 -11.38 -7.02 10.27
C ARG A 81 -10.77 -8.41 10.16
N ILE A 82 -9.70 -8.57 9.37
CA ILE A 82 -8.95 -9.84 9.32
C ILE A 82 -8.35 -10.16 10.70
N GLU A 83 -7.75 -9.19 11.36
CA GLU A 83 -7.14 -9.34 12.69
C GLU A 83 -8.15 -9.87 13.73
N TYR A 84 -9.37 -9.33 13.72
CA TYR A 84 -10.46 -9.77 14.59
C TYR A 84 -11.22 -11.01 14.07
N GLY A 85 -10.80 -11.61 12.95
CA GLY A 85 -11.43 -12.80 12.36
C GLY A 85 -12.81 -12.56 11.75
N VAL A 86 -13.18 -11.30 11.48
CA VAL A 86 -14.45 -10.94 10.86
C VAL A 86 -14.31 -11.00 9.34
N TYR A 87 -14.62 -12.15 8.76
CA TYR A 87 -14.73 -12.32 7.31
C TYR A 87 -16.09 -11.80 6.82
N CYS A 88 -16.08 -11.07 5.71
CA CYS A 88 -17.28 -10.74 4.93
C CYS A 88 -17.03 -11.08 3.47
#